data_AF-A0A966X3Z8-F1
#
_entry.id   AF-A0A966X3Z8-F1
#
_cell.length_a   1.000
_cell.length_b   1.000
_cell.length_c   1.000
_cell.angle_alpha   90.00
_cell.angle_beta   90.00
_cell.angle_gamma   90.00
#
_symmetry.space_group_name_H-M   'P 1'
#
loop_
_entity.id
_entity.type
_entity.pdbx_description
1 polymer ?
#
loop_
_entity_poly.entity_id
_entity_poly.type
_entity_poly.pdbx_seq_one_letter_code
_entity_poly.pdbx_strand_id
1 'polypeptide(L)'
;MNKWIVSIAIVGAVIALAWVNRIELLLTVVKFQSDREFVVEPERELPWQVGPAESTRSDEGAPPNIIVILADDLGYNDISTFGGGLAGGAVETPSIDALAASGVVFEQSYAGNATCAPSRA
;
A
#
# COMPACT_ATOMS: atom_id res chain seq x y z
N MET A 1 -32.03 39.89 16.62
CA MET A 1 -31.45 38.55 16.84
C MET A 1 -30.22 38.70 17.73
N ASN A 2 -30.15 38.01 18.88
CA ASN A 2 -29.05 38.19 19.83
C ASN A 2 -27.72 37.72 19.22
N LYS A 3 -26.73 38.60 19.15
CA LYS A 3 -25.37 38.29 18.63
C LYS A 3 -24.74 37.05 19.28
N TRP A 4 -25.12 36.79 20.53
CA TRP A 4 -24.72 35.61 21.30
C TRP A 4 -25.26 34.29 20.74
N ILE A 5 -26.52 34.25 20.30
CA ILE A 5 -27.13 33.03 19.73
C ILE A 5 -26.43 32.67 18.42
N VAL A 6 -26.16 33.67 17.59
CA VAL A 6 -25.43 33.49 16.32
C VAL A 6 -24.01 32.97 16.59
N SER A 7 -23.31 33.52 17.58
CA SER A 7 -21.95 33.10 17.93
C SER A 7 -21.90 31.65 18.44
N ILE A 8 -22.86 31.25 19.29
CA ILE A 8 -22.96 29.87 19.79
C ILE A 8 -23.26 28.89 18.64
N ALA A 9 -24.15 29.27 17.72
CA ALA A 9 -24.47 28.44 16.56
C ALA A 9 -23.25 28.23 15.65
N ILE A 10 -22.45 29.28 15.42
CA ILE A 10 -21.21 29.18 14.63
C ILE A 10 -20.20 28.25 15.31
N VAL A 11 -19.95 28.43 16.61
CA VAL A 11 -19.01 27.57 17.35
C VAL A 11 -19.47 26.11 17.35
N GLY A 12 -20.76 25.86 17.56
CA GLY A 12 -21.34 24.52 17.48
C GLY A 12 -21.17 23.88 16.10
N ALA A 13 -21.38 24.65 15.02
CA ALA A 13 -21.19 24.18 13.66
C ALA A 13 -19.72 23.85 13.36
N VAL A 14 -18.77 24.67 13.83
CA VAL A 14 -17.33 24.42 13.69
C VAL A 14 -16.91 23.16 14.44
N ILE A 15 -17.39 22.97 15.68
CA ILE A 15 -17.10 21.76 16.46
C ILE A 15 -17.69 20.53 15.78
N ALA A 16 -18.93 20.61 15.27
CA ALA A 16 -19.55 19.51 14.54
C ALA A 16 -18.77 19.15 13.28
N LEU A 17 -18.34 20.14 12.50
CA LEU A 17 -17.50 19.93 11.32
C LEU A 17 -16.15 19.31 11.67
N ALA A 18 -15.50 19.78 12.74
CA ALA A 18 -14.25 19.19 13.24
C ALA A 18 -14.45 17.73 13.70
N TRP A 19 -15.58 17.42 14.34
CA TRP A 19 -15.90 16.06 14.77
C TRP A 19 -16.17 15.11 13.59
N VAL A 20 -16.89 15.59 12.57
CA VAL A 20 -17.12 14.84 11.33
C VAL A 20 -15.79 14.51 10.65
N ASN A 21 -14.85 15.47 10.62
CA ASN A 21 -13.53 15.33 9.98
C ASN A 21 -12.41 14.92 10.95
N ARG A 22 -12.75 14.36 12.13
CA ARG A 22 -11.77 14.13 13.21
C ARG A 22 -10.61 13.21 12.82
N ILE A 23 -10.85 12.23 11.94
CA ILE A 23 -9.81 11.28 11.48
C ILE A 23 -8.80 12.01 10.59
N GLU A 24 -9.26 12.78 9.62
CA GLU A 24 -8.39 13.59 8.74
C GLU A 24 -7.59 14.61 9.54
N LEU A 25 -8.20 15.25 10.55
CA LEU A 25 -7.48 16.15 11.45
C LEU A 25 -6.40 15.42 12.24
N LEU A 26 -6.70 14.23 12.78
CA LEU A 26 -5.71 13.38 13.46
C LEU A 26 -4.57 12.98 12.52
N LEU A 27 -4.88 12.50 11.31
CA LEU A 27 -3.89 12.12 10.31
C LEU A 27 -3.04 13.31 9.88
N THR A 28 -3.63 14.50 9.75
CA THR A 28 -2.89 15.73 9.44
C THR A 28 -1.90 16.09 10.56
N VAL A 29 -2.31 15.94 11.83
CA VAL A 29 -1.41 16.16 12.98
C VAL A 29 -0.29 15.13 12.99
N VAL A 30 -0.60 13.84 12.77
CA VAL A 30 0.39 12.76 12.69
C VAL A 30 1.37 13.02 11.55
N LYS A 31 0.88 13.39 10.36
CA LYS A 31 1.71 13.75 9.21
C LYS A 31 2.63 14.92 9.54
N PHE A 32 2.09 15.99 10.12
CA PHE A 32 2.89 17.16 10.51
C PHE A 32 3.97 16.82 11.55
N GLN A 33 3.68 15.92 12.49
CA GLN A 33 4.68 15.43 13.44
C GLN A 33 5.74 14.57 12.74
N SER A 34 5.31 13.62 11.92
CA SER A 34 6.18 12.72 11.16
C SER A 34 7.12 13.48 10.22
N ASP A 35 6.61 14.44 9.44
CA ASP A 35 7.39 15.26 8.51
C ASP A 35 8.44 16.13 9.24
N ARG A 36 8.26 16.37 10.54
CA ARG A 36 9.20 17.13 11.38
C ARG A 36 10.22 16.24 12.07
N GLU A 37 9.87 14.98 12.33
CA GLU A 37 10.73 14.02 13.02
C GLU A 37 11.60 13.22 12.05
N PHE A 38 11.06 12.87 10.89
CA PHE A 38 11.69 12.03 9.89
C PHE A 38 11.99 12.82 8.61
N VAL A 39 13.21 12.63 8.08
CA VAL A 39 13.58 13.13 6.76
C VAL A 39 13.40 11.98 5.77
N VAL A 40 12.45 12.12 4.84
CA VAL A 40 12.28 11.18 3.74
C VAL A 40 13.38 11.46 2.71
N GLU A 41 14.29 10.49 2.52
CA GLU A 41 15.30 10.61 1.47
C GLU A 41 14.67 10.53 0.07
N PRO A 42 15.28 11.17 -0.94
CA PRO A 42 14.86 11.01 -2.33
C PRO A 42 14.87 9.54 -2.75
N GLU A 43 14.04 9.20 -3.73
CA GLU A 43 14.13 7.89 -4.38
C GLU A 43 15.56 7.65 -4.89
N ARG A 44 16.06 6.44 -4.63
CA ARG A 44 17.38 6.02 -5.06
C ARG A 44 17.23 4.76 -5.88
N GLU A 45 17.74 4.81 -7.11
CA GLU A 45 17.90 3.60 -7.90
C GLU A 45 18.92 2.69 -7.21
N LEU A 46 18.47 1.48 -6.87
CA LEU A 46 19.36 0.43 -6.40
C LEU A 46 20.03 -0.18 -7.64
N PRO A 47 21.38 -0.21 -7.71
CA PRO A 47 22.06 -0.91 -8.80
C PRO A 47 21.85 -2.41 -8.64
N TRP A 48 20.77 -2.92 -9.23
CA TRP A 48 20.49 -4.33 -9.27
C TRP A 48 21.63 -5.08 -9.94
N GLN A 49 21.95 -6.28 -9.47
CA GLN A 49 22.87 -7.15 -10.19
C GLN A 49 22.28 -7.46 -11.56
N VAL A 50 22.94 -6.97 -12.61
CA VAL A 50 22.58 -7.29 -13.98
C VAL A 50 23.02 -8.73 -14.24
N GLY A 51 22.06 -9.59 -14.58
CA GLY A 51 22.35 -10.95 -15.03
C GLY A 51 23.18 -10.95 -16.33
N PRO A 52 23.76 -12.10 -16.73
CA PRO A 52 24.48 -12.19 -17.99
C PRO A 52 23.58 -11.77 -19.17
N ALA A 53 24.15 -11.01 -20.12
CA ALA A 53 23.41 -10.49 -21.27
C ALA A 53 22.86 -11.59 -22.19
N GLU A 54 23.46 -12.77 -22.13
CA GLU A 54 23.04 -13.96 -22.87
C GLU A 54 22.74 -15.09 -21.90
N SER A 55 21.69 -15.84 -22.23
CA SER A 55 21.41 -17.13 -21.60
C SER A 55 22.59 -18.07 -21.85
N THR A 56 23.19 -18.61 -20.79
CA THR A 56 24.18 -19.69 -20.90
C THR A 56 23.53 -21.06 -21.08
N ARG A 57 22.19 -21.15 -21.07
CA ARG A 57 21.44 -22.39 -21.29
C ARG A 57 20.85 -22.43 -22.71
N SER A 58 20.93 -23.58 -23.34
CA SER A 58 20.15 -23.91 -24.54
C SER A 58 18.68 -24.09 -24.17
N ASP A 59 17.78 -23.39 -24.84
CA ASP A 59 16.34 -23.40 -24.56
C ASP A 59 15.65 -24.74 -24.90
N GLU A 60 16.27 -25.59 -25.72
CA GLU A 60 15.72 -26.90 -26.07
C GLU A 60 15.75 -27.86 -24.88
N GLY A 61 14.57 -28.13 -24.32
CA GLY A 61 14.37 -29.10 -23.24
C GLY A 61 14.79 -28.60 -21.85
N ALA A 62 15.19 -27.35 -21.71
CA ALA A 62 15.48 -26.77 -20.39
C ALA A 62 14.19 -26.59 -19.58
N PRO A 63 14.18 -26.89 -18.27
CA PRO A 63 13.04 -26.59 -17.42
C PRO A 63 12.83 -25.07 -17.33
N PRO A 64 11.59 -24.60 -17.13
CA PRO A 64 11.29 -23.18 -16.98
C PRO A 64 11.99 -22.61 -15.74
N ASN A 65 12.29 -21.32 -15.78
CA ASN A 65 12.72 -20.60 -14.58
C ASN A 65 11.50 -20.34 -13.70
N ILE A 66 11.64 -20.61 -12.40
CA ILE A 66 10.59 -20.35 -11.41
C ILE A 66 11.04 -19.16 -10.56
N ILE A 67 10.25 -18.08 -10.60
CA ILE A 67 10.48 -16.88 -9.78
C ILE A 67 9.38 -16.84 -8.72
N VAL A 68 9.78 -16.83 -7.45
CA VAL A 68 8.87 -16.64 -6.32
C VAL A 68 9.07 -15.24 -5.77
N ILE A 69 8.05 -14.40 -5.91
CA ILE A 69 8.02 -13.05 -5.35
C ILE A 69 7.17 -13.12 -4.08
N LEU A 70 7.77 -12.78 -2.93
CA LEU A 70 7.11 -12.78 -1.62
C LEU A 70 7.14 -11.37 -1.03
N ALA A 71 5.97 -10.76 -0.88
CA ALA A 71 5.81 -9.49 -0.18
C ALA A 71 5.62 -9.75 1.33
N ASP A 72 6.18 -8.87 2.18
CA ASP A 72 5.97 -8.90 3.63
C ASP A 72 4.79 -8.01 4.01
N ASP A 73 3.92 -8.50 4.90
CA ASP A 73 2.75 -7.78 5.45
C ASP A 73 1.83 -7.08 4.42
N LEU A 74 1.81 -7.55 3.17
CA LEU A 74 0.91 -7.02 2.13
C LEU A 74 -0.50 -7.57 2.34
N GLY A 75 -1.46 -6.68 2.64
CA GLY A 75 -2.85 -7.05 2.82
C GLY A 75 -3.52 -7.45 1.50
N TYR A 76 -4.51 -8.34 1.58
CA TYR A 76 -5.26 -8.79 0.39
C TYR A 76 -5.89 -7.63 -0.37
N ASN A 77 -6.52 -6.68 0.33
CA ASN A 77 -7.19 -5.52 -0.26
C ASN A 77 -6.23 -4.39 -0.70
N ASP A 78 -4.94 -4.50 -0.38
CA ASP A 78 -3.95 -3.48 -0.72
C ASP A 78 -3.57 -3.54 -2.21
N ILE A 79 -3.79 -4.68 -2.87
CA ILE A 79 -3.57 -4.84 -4.31
C ILE A 79 -4.78 -4.29 -5.07
N SER A 80 -4.53 -3.49 -6.11
CA SER A 80 -5.61 -2.83 -6.87
C SER A 80 -6.63 -3.80 -7.47
N THR A 81 -6.18 -4.96 -7.94
CA THR A 81 -7.04 -6.05 -8.42
C THR A 81 -8.05 -6.57 -7.37
N PHE A 82 -7.72 -6.54 -6.06
CA PHE A 82 -8.54 -7.17 -5.01
C PHE A 82 -9.31 -6.19 -4.13
N GLY A 83 -8.92 -4.91 -4.07
CA GLY A 83 -9.54 -3.94 -3.17
C GLY A 83 -9.41 -2.48 -3.60
N GLY A 84 -8.91 -2.21 -4.80
CA GLY A 84 -8.76 -0.86 -5.35
C GLY A 84 -7.41 -0.20 -5.08
N GLY A 85 -6.56 -0.77 -4.22
CA GLY A 85 -5.20 -0.30 -3.97
C GLY A 85 -5.01 0.29 -2.56
N LEU A 86 -3.76 0.48 -2.13
CA LEU A 86 -3.46 1.08 -0.83
C LEU A 86 -4.03 2.51 -0.72
N ALA A 87 -4.30 2.93 0.52
CA ALA A 87 -4.76 4.27 0.86
C ALA A 87 -6.04 4.70 0.10
N GLY A 88 -6.99 3.76 -0.05
CA GLY A 88 -8.26 4.01 -0.75
C GLY A 88 -8.09 4.11 -2.27
N GLY A 89 -7.09 3.41 -2.83
CA GLY A 89 -6.77 3.42 -4.25
C GLY A 89 -5.91 4.58 -4.73
N ALA A 90 -5.31 5.35 -3.82
CA ALA A 90 -4.33 6.36 -4.19
C ALA A 90 -2.99 5.75 -4.66
N VAL A 91 -2.73 4.49 -4.28
CA VAL A 91 -1.52 3.75 -4.68
C VAL A 91 -1.94 2.49 -5.41
N GLU A 92 -1.73 2.49 -6.72
CA GLU A 92 -2.05 1.37 -7.61
C GLU A 92 -0.88 0.37 -7.71
N THR A 93 -1.18 -0.87 -8.09
CA THR A 93 -0.19 -1.93 -8.28
C THR A 93 -0.14 -2.44 -9.73
N PRO A 94 0.17 -1.59 -10.73
CA PRO A 94 -0.02 -1.91 -12.14
C PRO A 94 0.79 -3.13 -12.61
N SER A 95 1.99 -3.34 -12.09
CA SER A 95 2.81 -4.51 -12.43
C SER A 95 2.23 -5.82 -11.86
N ILE A 96 1.63 -5.77 -10.66
CA ILE A 96 0.96 -6.93 -10.06
C ILE A 96 -0.35 -7.20 -10.79
N ASP A 97 -1.09 -6.16 -11.15
CA ASP A 97 -2.34 -6.27 -11.91
C ASP A 97 -2.09 -6.87 -13.30
N ALA A 98 -0.99 -6.51 -13.96
CA ALA A 98 -0.59 -7.12 -15.24
C ALA A 98 -0.30 -8.62 -15.10
N LEU A 99 0.34 -9.06 -14.00
CA LEU A 99 0.54 -10.48 -13.70
C LEU A 99 -0.79 -11.19 -13.42
N ALA A 100 -1.70 -10.57 -12.67
CA ALA A 100 -3.03 -11.10 -12.41
C ALA A 100 -3.85 -11.25 -13.69
N ALA A 101 -3.84 -10.25 -14.58
CA ALA A 101 -4.57 -10.26 -15.84
C ALA A 101 -4.03 -11.27 -16.86
N SER A 102 -2.72 -11.52 -16.85
CA SER A 102 -2.06 -12.45 -17.77
C SER A 102 -1.91 -13.87 -17.22
N GLY A 103 -2.26 -14.09 -15.95
CA GLY A 103 -1.98 -15.31 -15.21
C GLY A 103 -3.22 -15.94 -14.57
N VAL A 104 -2.99 -16.58 -13.42
CA VAL A 104 -4.04 -17.20 -12.60
C VAL A 104 -4.08 -16.50 -11.25
N VAL A 105 -5.29 -16.15 -10.82
CA VAL A 105 -5.57 -15.51 -9.55
C VAL A 105 -6.18 -16.51 -8.58
N PHE A 106 -5.63 -16.60 -7.37
CA PHE A 106 -6.18 -17.40 -6.29
C PHE A 106 -6.96 -16.50 -5.33
N GLU A 107 -8.29 -16.45 -5.47
CA GLU A 107 -9.16 -15.61 -4.62
C GLU A 107 -9.24 -16.09 -3.16
N GLN A 108 -8.82 -17.34 -2.89
CA GLN A 108 -8.84 -17.95 -1.57
C GLN A 108 -7.47 -18.54 -1.19
N SER A 109 -6.44 -17.68 -1.13
CA SER A 109 -5.10 -18.07 -0.67
C SER A 109 -4.89 -17.69 0.80
N TYR A 110 -4.71 -18.69 1.66
CA TYR A 110 -4.43 -18.48 3.09
C TYR A 110 -2.98 -18.83 3.41
N ALA A 111 -2.32 -17.96 4.18
CA ALA A 111 -1.01 -18.25 4.74
C ALA A 111 -1.10 -19.40 5.78
N GLY A 112 -0.05 -20.22 5.88
CA GLY A 112 0.03 -21.31 6.85
C GLY A 112 0.07 -20.85 8.32
N ASN A 113 0.40 -19.57 8.54
CA ASN A 113 0.38 -18.92 9.85
C ASN A 113 0.11 -17.41 9.70
N ALA A 114 -0.44 -16.77 10.74
CA ALA A 114 -0.69 -15.34 10.77
C ALA A 114 0.52 -14.49 11.21
N THR A 115 1.71 -15.08 11.31
CA THR A 115 2.96 -14.38 11.67
C THR A 115 4.07 -14.71 10.68
N CYS A 116 4.93 -13.72 10.39
CA CYS A 116 5.87 -13.79 9.26
C CYS A 116 6.81 -14.99 9.34
N ALA A 117 7.43 -15.23 10.50
CA ALA A 117 8.42 -16.30 10.67
C ALA A 117 7.84 -17.70 10.43
N PRO A 118 6.78 -18.16 11.15
CA PRO A 118 6.21 -19.48 10.91
C PRO A 118 5.40 -19.57 9.61
N SER A 119 5.01 -18.46 8.97
CA SER A 119 4.42 -18.51 7.62
C SER A 119 5.46 -18.85 6.54
N ARG A 120 6.75 -18.60 6.81
CA ARG A 120 7.86 -18.73 5.84
C ARG A 120 8.75 -19.97 6.10
N ALA A 121 8.55 -20.67 7.23
CA ALA A 121 9.32 -21.84 7.64
C ALA A 121 8.81 -23.12 6.97
#